data_AF-A0A2T2W0X3-F1
#
_entry.id   AF-A0A2T2W0X3-F1
#
_cell.length_a   1.000
_cell.length_b   1.000
_cell.length_c   1.000
_cell.angle_alpha   90.00
_cell.angle_beta   90.00
_cell.angle_gamma   90.00
#
_symmetry.space_group_name_H-M   'P 1'
#
loop_
_entity.id
_entity.type
_entity.pdbx_description
1 polymer ?
#
loop_
_entity_poly.entity_id
_entity_poly.type
_entity_poly.pdbx_seq_one_letter_code
_entity_poly.pdbx_strand_id
1 'polypeptide(L)'
;MAKFGVTMTATVALGAIAVATTATIAQAQSRVDWLAHGESITYDGYLLAEEAVFASCDDDCADLDMFLYDAVTGELVDSDTLVDAVPVVVAPYEGDFLIEVVMASCSVEPCETWTDSDAGF
;
A
#
# COMPACT_ATOMS: atom_id res chain seq x y z
N MET A 1 -53.16 -17.44 -1.29
CA MET A 1 -53.69 -17.50 -2.66
C MET A 1 -53.47 -16.13 -3.29
N ALA A 2 -52.49 -16.01 -4.18
CA ALA A 2 -52.42 -14.92 -5.16
C ALA A 2 -51.44 -15.38 -6.25
N LYS A 3 -52.00 -15.58 -7.44
CA LYS A 3 -51.37 -16.11 -8.64
C LYS A 3 -51.46 -14.98 -9.66
N PHE A 4 -50.34 -14.38 -10.04
CA PHE A 4 -50.26 -13.55 -11.24
C PHE A 4 -48.96 -13.87 -11.95
N GLY A 5 -49.07 -14.81 -12.88
CA GLY A 5 -48.05 -15.08 -13.87
C GLY A 5 -48.08 -13.99 -14.93
N VAL A 6 -46.91 -13.48 -15.27
CA VAL A 6 -46.69 -12.72 -16.49
C VAL A 6 -45.68 -13.51 -17.30
N THR A 7 -46.18 -14.16 -18.34
CA THR A 7 -45.37 -14.84 -19.36
C THR A 7 -44.80 -13.77 -20.28
N MET A 8 -43.51 -13.47 -20.14
CA MET A 8 -42.76 -12.66 -21.11
C MET A 8 -41.78 -13.58 -21.83
N THR A 9 -42.22 -14.12 -22.97
CA THR A 9 -41.32 -14.67 -23.98
C THR A 9 -40.67 -13.50 -24.71
N ALA A 10 -39.47 -13.12 -24.29
CA ALA A 10 -38.58 -12.26 -25.04
C ALA A 10 -37.25 -13.01 -25.21
N THR A 11 -37.12 -13.71 -26.33
CA THR A 11 -35.85 -14.25 -26.82
C THR A 11 -34.95 -13.07 -27.18
N VAL A 12 -34.16 -12.61 -26.22
CA VAL A 12 -33.04 -11.71 -26.49
C VAL A 12 -31.83 -12.61 -26.79
N ALA A 13 -31.51 -12.73 -28.07
CA ALA A 13 -30.18 -13.22 -28.48
C ALA A 13 -29.16 -12.13 -28.10
N LEU A 14 -28.69 -12.20 -26.85
CA LEU A 14 -27.51 -11.45 -26.42
C LEU A 14 -26.31 -12.09 -27.11
N GLY A 15 -25.89 -11.46 -28.21
CA GLY A 15 -24.60 -11.72 -28.83
C GLY A 15 -23.51 -11.68 -27.75
N ALA A 16 -22.56 -12.60 -27.86
CA ALA A 16 -21.43 -12.68 -26.95
C ALA A 16 -20.80 -11.28 -26.81
N ILE A 17 -21.00 -10.65 -25.65
CA ILE A 17 -20.21 -9.50 -25.24
C ILE A 17 -18.83 -10.11 -25.00
N ALA A 18 -17.92 -9.96 -25.97
CA ALA A 18 -16.52 -10.10 -25.69
C ALA A 18 -16.19 -9.02 -24.66
N VAL A 19 -16.19 -9.39 -23.38
CA VAL A 19 -15.62 -8.55 -22.34
C VAL A 19 -14.15 -8.47 -22.71
N ALA A 20 -13.76 -7.36 -23.35
CA ALA A 20 -12.37 -7.02 -23.51
C ALA A 20 -11.80 -7.03 -22.09
N THR A 21 -11.02 -8.05 -21.77
CA THR A 21 -10.26 -8.11 -20.53
C THR A 21 -9.29 -6.96 -20.64
N THR A 22 -9.63 -5.82 -20.05
CA THR A 22 -8.64 -4.79 -19.78
C THR A 22 -7.61 -5.50 -18.93
N ALA A 23 -6.44 -5.79 -19.51
CA ALA A 23 -5.28 -6.11 -18.73
C ALA A 23 -5.18 -4.98 -17.71
N THR A 24 -5.42 -5.30 -16.45
CA THR A 24 -5.17 -4.38 -15.35
C THR A 24 -3.69 -4.07 -15.47
N ILE A 25 -3.37 -2.87 -15.95
CA ILE A 25 -2.04 -2.32 -15.79
C ILE A 25 -1.86 -2.37 -14.27
N ALA A 26 -0.92 -3.19 -13.78
CA ALA A 26 -0.50 -3.15 -12.40
C ALA A 26 0.04 -1.74 -12.21
N GLN A 27 -0.82 -0.84 -11.73
CA GLN A 27 -0.37 0.47 -11.32
C GLN A 27 0.43 0.19 -10.06
N ALA A 28 1.68 0.63 -10.03
CA ALA A 28 2.41 0.80 -8.79
C ALA A 28 1.56 1.75 -7.93
N GLN A 29 0.68 1.16 -7.12
CA GLN A 29 -0.18 1.92 -6.24
C GLN A 29 0.57 2.03 -4.92
N SER A 30 0.66 3.26 -4.42
CA SER A 30 1.08 3.56 -3.06
C SER A 30 0.34 2.63 -2.10
N ARG A 31 1.06 2.14 -1.09
CA ARG A 31 0.41 1.45 0.04
C ARG A 31 -0.18 2.55 0.92
N VAL A 32 -1.50 2.55 1.07
CA VAL A 32 -2.23 3.55 1.84
C VAL A 32 -2.80 2.92 3.10
N ASP A 33 -2.56 3.53 4.25
CA ASP A 33 -3.05 3.05 5.55
C ASP A 33 -3.46 4.21 6.47
N TRP A 34 -4.11 3.89 7.59
CA TRP A 34 -4.56 4.84 8.61
C TRP A 34 -4.02 4.42 9.97
N LEU A 35 -3.05 5.17 10.49
CA LEU A 35 -2.35 4.82 11.73
C LEU A 35 -2.68 5.82 12.84
N ALA A 36 -2.99 5.30 14.03
CA ALA A 36 -3.01 6.08 15.26
C ALA A 36 -1.57 6.33 15.78
N HIS A 37 -1.39 7.24 16.73
CA HIS A 37 -0.08 7.47 17.35
C HIS A 37 0.43 6.19 18.02
N GLY A 38 1.66 5.80 17.67
CA GLY A 38 2.33 4.59 18.13
C GLY A 38 1.86 3.30 17.44
N GLU A 39 0.98 3.39 16.45
CA GLU A 39 0.62 2.26 15.59
C GLU A 39 1.66 2.07 14.49
N SER A 40 1.80 0.83 14.02
CA SER A 40 2.67 0.48 12.89
C SER A 40 1.99 -0.46 11.92
N ILE A 41 2.47 -0.43 10.67
CA ILE A 41 2.10 -1.36 9.61
C ILE A 41 3.37 -1.91 8.98
N THR A 42 3.31 -3.15 8.50
CA THR A 42 4.41 -3.80 7.79
C THR A 42 3.96 -4.30 6.43
N TYR A 43 4.79 -4.07 5.42
CA TYR A 43 4.62 -4.57 4.06
C TYR A 43 5.77 -5.48 3.66
N ASP A 44 5.45 -6.57 2.96
CA ASP A 44 6.44 -7.32 2.19
C ASP A 44 6.72 -6.60 0.86
N GLY A 45 7.99 -6.49 0.48
CA GLY A 45 8.41 -5.89 -0.78
C GLY A 45 9.68 -6.53 -1.35
N TYR A 46 9.71 -6.75 -2.67
CA TYR A 46 10.94 -7.07 -3.39
C TYR A 46 11.56 -5.77 -3.89
N LEU A 47 12.74 -5.43 -3.41
CA LEU A 47 13.41 -4.17 -3.73
C LEU A 47 14.68 -4.44 -4.54
N LEU A 48 15.02 -3.53 -5.44
CA LEU A 48 16.31 -3.53 -6.14
C LEU A 48 17.40 -2.94 -5.24
N ALA A 49 18.67 -3.24 -5.56
CA ALA A 49 19.78 -2.58 -4.90
C ALA A 49 19.74 -1.07 -5.15
N GLU A 50 19.91 -0.27 -4.09
CA GLU A 50 19.83 1.19 -4.08
C GLU A 50 18.43 1.77 -4.34
N GLU A 51 17.38 0.94 -4.35
CA GLU A 51 15.99 1.41 -4.40
C GLU A 51 15.62 2.12 -3.09
N ALA A 52 14.99 3.29 -3.21
CA ALA A 52 14.54 4.08 -2.08
C ALA A 52 13.04 3.85 -1.84
N VAL A 53 12.69 3.55 -0.59
CA VAL A 53 11.31 3.49 -0.12
C VAL A 53 11.10 4.66 0.83
N PHE A 54 10.00 5.37 0.66
CA PHE A 54 9.67 6.55 1.46
C PHE A 54 8.20 6.53 1.83
N ALA A 55 7.88 7.19 2.94
CA ALA A 55 6.51 7.40 3.37
C ALA A 55 6.17 8.88 3.47
N SER A 56 4.89 9.17 3.56
CA SER A 56 4.36 10.48 3.91
C SER A 56 3.04 10.32 4.64
N CYS A 57 2.59 11.35 5.35
CA CYS A 57 1.32 11.39 6.04
C CYS A 57 0.54 12.68 5.71
N ASP A 58 -0.71 12.73 6.16
CA ASP A 58 -1.55 13.93 6.03
C ASP A 58 -1.08 15.09 6.93
N ASP A 59 -1.80 16.22 6.88
CA ASP A 59 -1.43 17.46 7.59
C ASP A 59 -1.48 17.33 9.13
N ASP A 60 -2.06 16.26 9.67
CA ASP A 60 -2.20 16.05 11.11
C ASP A 60 -1.01 15.31 11.72
N CYS A 61 -0.06 14.84 10.90
CA CYS A 61 1.16 14.15 11.31
C CYS A 61 2.43 14.98 11.08
N ALA A 62 3.36 14.88 12.02
CA ALA A 62 4.62 15.63 12.00
C ALA A 62 5.86 14.74 12.08
N ASP A 63 5.66 13.44 12.31
CA ASP A 63 6.73 12.48 12.56
C ASP A 63 6.28 11.06 12.15
N LEU A 64 6.99 10.46 11.19
CA LEU A 64 6.89 9.07 10.79
C LEU A 64 8.28 8.44 10.89
N ASP A 65 8.35 7.23 11.43
CA ASP A 65 9.57 6.43 11.37
C ASP A 65 9.43 5.32 10.33
N MET A 66 10.53 4.94 9.71
CA MET A 66 10.60 3.78 8.82
C MET A 66 11.75 2.84 9.17
N PHE A 67 11.49 1.55 9.04
CA PHE A 67 12.48 0.51 9.25
C PHE A 67 12.43 -0.48 8.08
N LEU A 68 13.61 -0.84 7.58
CA LEU A 68 13.77 -1.84 6.54
C LEU A 68 14.48 -3.05 7.13
N TYR A 69 13.86 -4.21 7.05
CA TYR A 69 14.43 -5.46 7.52
C TYR A 69 14.62 -6.45 6.37
N ASP A 70 15.70 -7.20 6.41
CA ASP A 70 15.89 -8.37 5.55
C ASP A 70 14.81 -9.42 5.87
N ALA A 71 13.99 -9.81 4.88
CA ALA A 71 12.85 -10.68 5.15
C ALA A 71 13.24 -12.13 5.49
N VAL A 72 14.48 -12.54 5.18
CA VAL A 72 14.96 -13.91 5.42
C VAL A 72 15.55 -14.05 6.82
N THR A 73 16.35 -13.08 7.23
CA THR A 73 17.12 -13.09 8.48
C THR A 73 16.41 -12.33 9.60
N GLY A 74 15.54 -11.37 9.26
CA GLY A 74 14.90 -10.45 10.19
C GLY A 74 15.84 -9.36 10.71
N GLU A 75 17.02 -9.20 10.12
CA GLU A 75 17.98 -8.16 10.51
C GLU A 75 17.53 -6.78 9.99
N LEU A 76 17.64 -5.75 10.84
CA LEU A 76 17.45 -4.36 10.45
C LEU A 76 18.59 -3.93 9.53
N VAL A 77 18.27 -3.55 8.30
CA VAL A 77 19.27 -3.16 7.29
C VAL A 77 19.38 -1.65 7.11
N ASP A 78 18.28 -0.92 7.32
CA ASP A 78 18.26 0.55 7.27
C ASP A 78 17.07 1.09 8.08
N SER A 79 17.14 2.35 8.50
CA SER A 79 16.07 3.01 9.25
C SER A 79 16.16 4.53 9.17
N ASP A 80 15.01 5.18 9.15
CA ASP A 80 14.87 6.62 9.36
C ASP A 80 14.00 6.87 10.59
N THR A 81 14.53 7.66 11.52
CA THR A 81 13.91 7.98 12.82
C THR A 81 14.09 9.47 13.16
N LEU A 82 14.36 10.27 12.13
CA LEU A 82 14.44 11.72 12.27
C LEU A 82 13.02 12.27 12.47
N VAL A 83 12.92 13.37 13.22
CA VAL A 83 11.63 14.02 13.49
C VAL A 83 11.17 14.77 12.24
N ASP A 84 10.56 14.03 11.32
CA ASP A 84 9.97 14.53 10.09
C ASP A 84 8.88 13.59 9.53
N ALA A 85 8.06 14.12 8.63
CA ALA A 85 6.92 13.41 8.07
C ALA A 85 7.24 12.64 6.79
N VAL A 86 8.50 12.60 6.35
CA VAL A 86 8.92 12.01 5.07
C VAL A 86 10.19 11.16 5.25
N PRO A 87 10.12 10.09 6.07
CA PRO A 87 11.24 9.18 6.26
C PRO A 87 11.61 8.46 4.97
N VAL A 88 12.89 8.13 4.81
CA VAL A 88 13.40 7.39 3.64
C VAL A 88 14.37 6.29 4.07
N VAL A 89 14.17 5.09 3.53
CA VAL A 89 15.09 3.94 3.69
C VAL A 89 15.55 3.45 2.32
N VAL A 90 16.77 2.90 2.25
CA VAL A 90 17.38 2.44 0.99
C VAL A 90 17.79 0.98 1.10
N ALA A 91 17.35 0.16 0.14
CA ALA A 91 17.73 -1.24 0.07
C ALA A 91 19.23 -1.38 -0.29
N PRO A 92 20.09 -1.97 0.56
CA PRO A 92 21.52 -2.09 0.27
C PRO A 92 21.84 -3.19 -0.77
N TYR A 93 20.85 -4.03 -1.11
CA TYR A 93 20.96 -5.10 -2.09
C TYR A 93 19.57 -5.45 -2.64
N GLU A 94 19.55 -6.22 -3.74
CA GLU A 94 18.32 -6.74 -4.31
C GLU A 94 17.81 -7.95 -3.51
N GLY A 95 16.52 -7.98 -3.17
CA GLY A 95 15.91 -9.09 -2.44
C GLY A 95 14.55 -8.78 -1.83
N ASP A 96 14.05 -9.72 -1.00
CA ASP A 96 12.81 -9.57 -0.23
C ASP A 96 13.08 -8.86 1.11
N PHE A 97 12.29 -7.83 1.40
CA PHE A 97 12.37 -7.02 2.61
C PHE A 97 11.01 -6.90 3.30
N LEU A 98 11.06 -6.60 4.60
CA LEU A 98 9.93 -6.10 5.38
C LEU A 98 10.11 -4.60 5.58
N ILE A 99 9.12 -3.82 5.15
CA ILE A 99 9.08 -2.37 5.30
C ILE A 99 8.09 -2.07 6.41
N GLU A 100 8.57 -1.56 7.54
CA GLU A 100 7.73 -1.13 8.66
C GLU A 100 7.63 0.39 8.67
N VAL A 101 6.40 0.89 8.78
CA VAL A 101 6.10 2.32 8.95
C VAL A 101 5.45 2.50 10.32
N VAL A 102 5.96 3.45 11.10
CA VAL A 102 5.48 3.73 12.46
C VAL A 102 5.01 5.17 12.55
N MET A 103 3.82 5.37 13.10
CA MET A 103 3.27 6.71 13.35
C MET A 103 3.83 7.29 14.65
N ALA A 104 4.99 7.96 14.56
CA ALA A 104 5.64 8.57 15.72
C ALA A 104 4.84 9.77 16.27
N SER A 105 4.19 10.57 15.42
CA SER A 105 3.36 11.70 15.86
C SER A 105 2.14 11.94 14.96
N CYS A 106 0.94 11.83 15.55
CA CYS A 106 -0.33 12.19 14.94
C CYS A 106 -1.14 13.04 15.92
N SER A 107 -1.55 14.23 15.50
CA SER A 107 -2.25 15.21 16.35
C SER A 107 -3.78 15.07 16.31
N VAL A 108 -4.31 14.51 15.22
CA VAL A 108 -5.73 14.19 15.04
C VAL A 108 -5.84 12.77 14.49
N GLU A 109 -6.14 11.81 15.35
CA GLU A 109 -6.09 10.40 14.99
C GLU A 109 -7.36 9.89 14.29
N PRO A 110 -7.24 8.92 13.36
CA PRO A 110 -6.00 8.41 12.76
C PRO A 110 -5.49 9.30 11.62
N CYS A 111 -4.18 9.26 11.37
CA CYS A 111 -3.56 9.97 10.24
C CYS A 111 -3.44 9.02 9.04
N GLU A 112 -3.76 9.51 7.84
CA GLU A 112 -3.54 8.77 6.58
C GLU A 112 -2.04 8.73 6.26
N THR A 113 -1.56 7.60 5.76
CA THR A 113 -0.17 7.38 5.35
C THR A 113 -0.09 6.84 3.94
N TRP A 114 0.93 7.25 3.19
CA TRP A 114 1.28 6.74 1.87
C TRP A 114 2.72 6.25 1.90
N THR A 115 2.93 4.98 1.57
CA THR A 115 4.26 4.42 1.33
C THR A 115 4.43 4.19 -0.16
N ASP A 116 5.58 4.61 -0.70
CA ASP A 116 5.96 4.51 -2.10
C ASP A 116 7.44 4.09 -2.24
N SER A 117 7.83 3.65 -3.45
CA SER A 117 9.24 3.49 -3.81
C SER A 117 9.56 4.17 -5.14
N ASP A 118 10.82 4.51 -5.37
CA ASP A 118 11.26 5.18 -6.60
C ASP A 118 11.30 4.25 -7.83
N ALA A 119 11.25 2.94 -7.62
CA ALA A 119 11.01 1.95 -8.68
C ALA A 119 9.53 1.52 -8.80
N GLY A 120 8.68 1.91 -7.83
CA GLY A 120 7.29 1.51 -7.72
C GLY A 120 7.12 0.10 -7.14
N PHE A 121 6.05 -0.07 -6.35
CA PHE A 121 5.64 -1.37 -5.82
C PHE A 121 4.93 -2.29 -6.82
#